data_AF-A0A9Q0Y5Y3-F1
#
_entry.id   AF-A0A9Q0Y5Y3-F1
#
_cell.length_a   1.000
_cell.length_b   1.000
_cell.length_c   1.000
_cell.angle_alpha   90.00
_cell.angle_beta   90.00
_cell.angle_gamma   90.00
#
_symmetry.space_group_name_H-M   'P 1'
#
loop_
_entity.id
_entity.type
_entity.pdbx_description
1 polymer ?
#
loop_
_entity_poly.entity_id
_entity_poly.type
_entity_poly.pdbx_seq_one_letter_code
_entity_poly.pdbx_strand_id
1 'polypeptide(L)'
;MARTGAPRQHTTSWHWNTMVLCMENSQEVEKAAVILVKAANDDELRGSFSVDTAAVASLALACVHDETDTNNLREKIQKALRLLTDQILEKQQESGIIGNIYSTGLAIQALSVTSQFSSQDKWNCTKTLEKVLQEAYLGTFNNPGTISQILPSLAGKTYLDVRNLLCLPVHLLRVHYTIINHLVGVGFEHPITVEVPPCSVLLDVLEAAKRANQTEFSFKTEETCWGPMVISIHGIEANENEKTYWQFLSGDKPLDQGVGSYKPSNNENIVAIFSKY
;
A
#
# COMPACT_ATOMS: atom_id res chain seq x y z
N MET A 1 4.67 2.86 -47.29
CA MET A 1 5.16 1.49 -46.99
C MET A 1 5.49 1.41 -45.51
N ALA A 2 4.56 0.87 -44.73
CA ALA A 2 4.77 0.59 -43.31
C ALA A 2 5.59 -0.71 -43.19
N ARG A 3 6.66 -0.69 -42.40
CA ARG A 3 7.31 -1.91 -41.89
C ARG A 3 6.90 -2.06 -40.43
N THR A 4 6.01 -3.00 -40.18
CA THR A 4 5.63 -3.52 -38.88
C THR A 4 6.57 -4.65 -38.48
N GLY A 5 6.91 -4.74 -37.19
CA GLY A 5 7.73 -5.82 -36.65
C GLY A 5 8.09 -5.62 -35.17
N ALA A 6 7.08 -5.68 -34.31
CA ALA A 6 7.04 -5.93 -32.85
C ALA A 6 8.19 -5.42 -31.93
N PRO A 7 7.90 -4.65 -30.86
CA PRO A 7 8.87 -4.33 -29.83
C PRO A 7 9.12 -5.53 -28.89
N ARG A 8 10.39 -5.78 -28.58
CA ARG A 8 10.90 -6.82 -27.66
C ARG A 8 10.42 -6.55 -26.22
N GLN A 9 9.32 -7.17 -25.80
CA GLN A 9 8.87 -7.13 -24.39
C GLN A 9 9.55 -8.20 -23.50
N HIS A 10 10.36 -9.10 -24.06
CA HIS A 10 10.97 -10.20 -23.30
C HIS A 10 12.26 -9.84 -22.54
N THR A 11 12.86 -8.66 -22.70
CA THR A 11 14.24 -8.37 -22.26
C THR A 11 14.39 -7.42 -21.06
N THR A 12 13.32 -6.88 -20.49
CA THR A 12 13.39 -5.74 -19.54
C THR A 12 13.12 -6.09 -18.07
N SER A 13 13.12 -7.38 -17.67
CA SER A 13 12.70 -7.79 -16.31
C SER A 13 13.67 -8.73 -15.58
N TRP A 14 14.95 -8.74 -15.94
CA TRP A 14 15.93 -9.67 -15.35
C TRP A 14 16.12 -9.52 -13.84
N HIS A 15 16.10 -8.28 -13.35
CA HIS A 15 16.22 -8.01 -11.92
C HIS A 15 14.99 -8.51 -11.14
N TRP A 16 13.77 -8.25 -11.63
CA TRP A 16 12.55 -8.77 -10.99
C TRP A 16 12.51 -10.30 -11.00
N ASN A 17 12.82 -10.91 -12.15
CA ASN A 17 12.82 -12.37 -12.27
C ASN A 17 13.85 -12.99 -11.32
N THR A 18 15.07 -12.45 -11.26
CA THR A 18 16.11 -12.94 -10.33
C THR A 18 15.67 -12.81 -8.88
N MET A 19 15.02 -11.70 -8.52
CA MET A 19 14.52 -11.49 -7.17
C MET A 19 13.44 -12.50 -6.80
N VAL A 20 12.46 -12.72 -7.67
CA VAL A 20 11.38 -13.71 -7.44
C VAL A 20 11.95 -15.12 -7.35
N LEU A 21 12.84 -15.52 -8.27
CA LEU A 21 13.48 -16.83 -8.24
C LEU A 21 14.27 -17.05 -6.93
N CYS A 22 14.93 -16.00 -6.42
CA CYS A 22 15.60 -16.06 -5.13
C CYS A 22 14.62 -16.24 -3.97
N MET A 23 13.53 -15.47 -3.95
CA MET A 23 12.50 -15.56 -2.90
C MET A 23 11.82 -16.92 -2.86
N GLU A 24 11.65 -17.57 -4.01
CA GLU A 24 11.07 -18.91 -4.16
C GLU A 24 12.08 -20.05 -3.89
N ASN A 25 13.35 -19.74 -3.61
CA ASN A 25 14.43 -20.73 -3.49
C ASN A 25 14.54 -21.66 -4.72
N SER A 26 14.38 -21.09 -5.91
CA SER A 26 14.43 -21.83 -7.18
C SER A 26 15.86 -22.25 -7.53
N GLN A 27 16.01 -23.42 -8.17
CA GLN A 27 17.29 -23.94 -8.62
C GLN A 27 17.89 -23.14 -9.79
N GLU A 28 17.09 -22.31 -10.47
CA GLU A 28 17.49 -21.46 -11.57
C GLU A 28 18.09 -20.12 -11.12
N VAL A 29 18.02 -19.80 -9.83
CA VAL A 29 18.44 -18.50 -9.28
C VAL A 29 19.90 -18.17 -9.60
N GLU A 30 20.82 -19.13 -9.50
CA GLU A 30 22.24 -18.88 -9.78
C GLU A 30 22.49 -18.51 -11.25
N LYS A 31 21.75 -19.14 -12.18
CA LYS A 31 21.85 -18.82 -13.63
C LYS A 31 21.35 -17.40 -13.89
N ALA A 32 20.22 -17.03 -13.28
CA ALA A 32 19.66 -15.69 -13.39
C ALA A 32 20.62 -14.65 -12.79
N ALA A 33 21.20 -14.92 -11.63
CA ALA A 33 22.18 -14.07 -10.97
C ALA A 33 23.44 -13.87 -11.82
N VAL A 34 23.97 -14.90 -12.47
CA VAL A 34 25.13 -14.77 -13.38
C VAL A 34 24.83 -13.82 -14.55
N ILE A 35 23.61 -13.88 -15.12
CA ILE A 35 23.19 -12.97 -16.18
C ILE A 35 23.10 -11.53 -15.65
N LEU A 36 22.48 -11.35 -14.48
CA LEU A 36 22.31 -10.03 -13.86
C LEU A 36 23.65 -9.40 -13.46
N VAL A 37 24.58 -10.20 -12.93
CA VAL A 37 25.96 -9.78 -12.62
C VAL A 37 26.68 -9.32 -13.88
N LYS A 38 26.54 -10.02 -15.01
CA LYS A 38 27.13 -9.59 -16.29
C LYS A 38 26.55 -8.24 -16.72
N ALA A 39 25.23 -8.11 -16.72
CA ALA A 39 24.56 -6.85 -17.07
C ALA A 39 24.95 -5.67 -16.17
N ALA A 40 25.24 -5.92 -14.88
CA ALA A 40 25.71 -4.90 -13.94
C ALA A 40 27.18 -4.48 -14.16
N ASN A 41 28.00 -5.38 -14.69
CA ASN A 41 29.40 -5.10 -15.00
C ASN A 41 29.58 -4.49 -16.39
N ASP A 42 28.76 -4.90 -17.35
CA ASP A 42 28.77 -4.39 -18.72
C ASP A 42 28.05 -3.04 -18.79
N ASP A 43 28.41 -2.22 -19.78
CA ASP A 43 27.82 -0.89 -19.97
C ASP A 43 26.31 -0.92 -20.30
N GLU A 44 25.65 -2.08 -20.36
CA GLU A 44 24.19 -2.22 -20.55
C GLU A 44 23.40 -1.49 -19.46
N LEU A 45 23.86 -1.54 -18.20
CA LEU A 45 23.27 -0.75 -17.11
C LEU A 45 23.91 0.64 -16.95
N ARG A 46 25.01 0.95 -17.67
CA ARG A 46 25.73 2.23 -17.56
C ARG A 46 25.37 3.26 -18.64
N GLY A 47 25.15 2.83 -19.88
CA GLY A 47 24.85 3.72 -21.02
C GLY A 47 23.51 4.46 -20.89
N SER A 48 22.55 3.88 -20.17
CA SER A 48 21.27 4.48 -19.78
C SER A 48 20.98 4.18 -18.31
N PHE A 49 21.91 4.54 -17.42
CA PHE A 49 21.78 4.24 -16.00
C PHE A 49 20.46 4.76 -15.40
N SER A 50 19.70 3.85 -14.81
CA SER A 50 18.44 4.11 -14.12
C SER A 50 18.58 3.70 -12.66
N VAL A 51 18.29 4.63 -11.75
CA VAL A 51 18.32 4.35 -10.31
C VAL A 51 17.30 3.27 -9.96
N ASP A 52 16.11 3.27 -10.57
CA ASP A 52 15.08 2.25 -10.38
C ASP A 52 15.61 0.85 -10.73
N THR A 53 16.23 0.71 -11.90
CA THR A 53 16.77 -0.57 -12.38
C THR A 53 17.93 -1.03 -11.50
N ALA A 54 18.86 -0.14 -11.17
CA ALA A 54 20.00 -0.45 -10.31
C ALA A 54 19.57 -0.85 -8.90
N ALA A 55 18.55 -0.19 -8.35
CA ALA A 55 18.01 -0.50 -7.04
C ALA A 55 17.39 -1.90 -6.98
N VAL A 56 16.52 -2.24 -7.94
CA VAL A 56 15.91 -3.58 -7.98
C VAL A 56 16.95 -4.66 -8.29
N ALA A 57 17.93 -4.38 -9.15
CA ALA A 57 19.04 -5.29 -9.39
C ALA A 57 19.86 -5.53 -8.11
N SER A 58 20.08 -4.48 -7.30
CA SER A 58 20.78 -4.59 -6.02
C SER A 58 20.00 -5.43 -5.01
N LEU A 59 18.69 -5.24 -4.89
CA LEU A 59 17.81 -6.08 -4.05
C LEU A 59 17.88 -7.54 -4.48
N ALA A 60 17.75 -7.82 -5.78
CA ALA A 60 17.82 -9.17 -6.32
C ALA A 60 19.16 -9.85 -6.02
N LEU A 61 20.27 -9.16 -6.27
CA LEU A 61 21.61 -9.67 -6.04
C LEU A 61 21.92 -9.84 -4.54
N ALA A 62 21.44 -8.93 -3.68
CA ALA A 62 21.57 -9.07 -2.23
C ALA A 62 20.84 -10.33 -1.72
N CYS A 63 19.63 -10.60 -2.22
CA CYS A 63 18.92 -11.85 -1.92
C CYS A 63 19.77 -13.09 -2.28
N VAL A 64 20.32 -13.14 -3.50
CA VAL A 64 21.10 -14.30 -3.95
C VAL A 64 22.41 -14.43 -3.18
N HIS A 65 23.06 -13.32 -2.83
CA HIS A 65 24.29 -13.31 -2.05
C HIS A 65 24.13 -14.05 -0.71
N ASP A 66 22.99 -13.85 -0.05
CA ASP A 66 22.71 -14.41 1.27
C ASP A 66 22.34 -15.91 1.21
N GLU A 67 21.82 -16.38 0.07
CA GLU A 67 21.36 -17.76 -0.12
C GLU A 67 22.38 -18.69 -0.83
N THR A 68 23.25 -18.16 -1.70
CA THR A 68 24.13 -19.00 -2.53
C THR A 68 25.27 -19.63 -1.71
N ASP A 69 25.50 -20.94 -1.85
CA ASP A 69 26.66 -21.63 -1.28
C ASP A 69 27.92 -21.53 -2.19
N THR A 70 27.76 -21.00 -3.40
CA THR A 70 28.84 -20.94 -4.40
C THR A 70 29.75 -19.73 -4.15
N ASN A 71 30.89 -19.93 -3.48
CA ASN A 71 31.85 -18.86 -3.14
C ASN A 71 32.25 -17.96 -4.34
N ASN A 72 32.56 -18.55 -5.50
CA ASN A 72 32.93 -17.79 -6.71
C ASN A 72 31.78 -16.92 -7.23
N LEU A 73 30.53 -17.36 -7.09
CA LEU A 73 29.36 -16.55 -7.47
C LEU A 73 29.15 -15.43 -6.44
N ARG A 74 29.24 -15.76 -5.14
CA ARG A 74 29.12 -14.80 -4.04
C ARG A 74 30.10 -13.62 -4.19
N GLU A 75 31.37 -13.88 -4.50
CA GLU A 75 32.38 -12.84 -4.73
C GLU A 75 32.04 -11.94 -5.94
N LYS A 76 31.55 -12.54 -7.02
CA LYS A 76 31.12 -11.79 -8.22
C LYS A 76 29.91 -10.91 -7.93
N ILE A 77 28.95 -11.44 -7.16
CA ILE A 77 27.79 -10.69 -6.70
C ILE A 77 28.23 -9.53 -5.81
N GLN A 78 29.12 -9.76 -4.85
CA GLN A 78 29.65 -8.71 -3.97
C GLN A 78 30.29 -7.58 -4.78
N LYS A 79 31.09 -7.90 -5.81
CA LYS A 79 31.67 -6.89 -6.70
C LYS A 79 30.60 -6.10 -7.45
N ALA A 80 29.58 -6.76 -7.98
CA ALA A 80 28.47 -6.10 -8.67
C ALA A 80 27.66 -5.19 -7.73
N LEU A 81 27.37 -5.64 -6.50
CA LEU A 81 26.67 -4.86 -5.48
C LEU A 81 27.44 -3.59 -5.10
N ARG A 82 28.78 -3.68 -4.97
CA ARG A 82 29.63 -2.49 -4.76
C ARG A 82 29.46 -1.48 -5.88
N LEU A 83 29.59 -1.93 -7.13
CA LEU A 83 29.46 -1.07 -8.32
C LEU A 83 28.09 -0.39 -8.39
N LEU A 84 27.00 -1.16 -8.25
CA LEU A 84 25.65 -0.63 -8.29
C LEU A 84 25.39 0.36 -7.14
N THR A 85 25.87 0.06 -5.94
CA THR A 85 25.73 0.93 -4.78
C THR A 85 26.45 2.26 -4.99
N ASP A 86 27.68 2.24 -5.47
CA ASP A 86 28.41 3.48 -5.78
C ASP A 86 27.69 4.30 -6.85
N GLN A 87 27.18 3.66 -7.92
CA GLN A 87 26.43 4.37 -8.97
C GLN A 87 25.11 4.96 -8.48
N ILE A 88 24.39 4.29 -7.58
CA ILE A 88 23.19 4.83 -6.95
C ILE A 88 23.55 6.07 -6.12
N LEU A 89 24.62 6.00 -5.32
CA LEU A 89 25.09 7.09 -4.47
C LEU A 89 25.59 8.30 -5.29
N GLU A 90 26.19 8.08 -6.46
CA GLU A 90 26.57 9.14 -7.40
C GLU A 90 25.36 9.94 -7.92
N LYS A 91 24.14 9.40 -7.82
CA LYS A 91 22.89 10.12 -8.16
C LYS A 91 22.23 10.79 -6.97
N GLN A 92 22.84 10.76 -5.78
CA GLN A 92 22.36 11.51 -4.64
C GLN A 92 22.54 13.02 -4.88
N GLN A 93 21.46 13.76 -4.72
CA GLN A 93 21.43 15.21 -4.83
C GLN A 93 21.68 15.86 -3.46
N GLU A 94 22.02 17.14 -3.46
CA GLU A 94 22.14 17.92 -2.22
C GLU A 94 20.84 17.94 -1.41
N SER A 95 19.68 17.85 -2.07
CA SER A 95 18.37 17.78 -1.42
C SER A 95 18.11 16.49 -0.63
N GLY A 96 18.93 15.44 -0.83
CA GLY A 96 18.70 14.10 -0.29
C GLY A 96 17.95 13.16 -1.25
N ILE A 97 17.43 13.67 -2.38
CA ILE A 97 16.83 12.85 -3.45
C ILE A 97 17.90 11.99 -4.12
N ILE A 98 17.59 10.75 -4.47
CA ILE A 98 18.51 9.84 -5.18
C ILE A 98 17.92 9.51 -6.55
N GLY A 99 18.56 10.00 -7.61
CA GLY A 99 17.98 10.01 -8.95
C GLY A 99 16.91 11.09 -9.06
N ASN A 100 15.64 10.70 -8.94
CA ASN A 100 14.49 11.59 -8.84
C ASN A 100 13.59 11.19 -7.67
N ILE A 101 12.54 11.98 -7.40
CA ILE A 101 11.67 11.74 -6.23
C ILE A 101 10.95 10.38 -6.27
N TYR A 102 10.62 9.86 -7.46
CA TYR A 102 9.93 8.58 -7.64
C TYR A 102 10.88 7.39 -7.51
N SER A 103 12.14 7.52 -7.95
CA SER A 103 13.16 6.46 -7.81
C SER A 103 13.75 6.37 -6.41
N THR A 104 13.62 7.43 -5.61
CA THR A 104 14.24 7.54 -4.28
C THR A 104 13.78 6.42 -3.35
N GLY A 105 12.52 5.99 -3.43
CA GLY A 105 12.02 4.88 -2.61
C GLY A 105 12.77 3.59 -2.82
N LEU A 106 12.91 3.16 -4.08
CA LEU A 106 13.67 1.96 -4.43
C LEU A 106 15.16 2.11 -4.04
N ALA A 107 15.74 3.29 -4.22
CA ALA A 107 17.12 3.56 -3.81
C ALA A 107 17.32 3.37 -2.30
N ILE A 108 16.41 3.85 -1.45
CA ILE A 108 16.46 3.64 0.01
C ILE A 108 16.47 2.14 0.33
N GLN A 109 15.61 1.33 -0.31
CA GLN A 109 15.57 -0.12 -0.09
C GLN A 109 16.88 -0.80 -0.52
N ALA A 110 17.44 -0.40 -1.65
CA ALA A 110 18.70 -0.96 -2.12
C ALA A 110 19.86 -0.62 -1.16
N LEU A 111 19.99 0.64 -0.78
CA LEU A 111 21.07 1.10 0.10
C LEU A 111 20.97 0.53 1.52
N SER A 112 19.76 0.24 2.02
CA SER A 112 19.59 -0.39 3.33
C SER A 112 20.14 -1.83 3.36
N VAL A 113 20.00 -2.58 2.26
CA VAL A 113 20.50 -3.97 2.16
C VAL A 113 21.93 -4.07 1.63
N THR A 114 22.47 -3.02 1.00
CA THR A 114 23.84 -3.01 0.48
C THR A 114 24.85 -2.23 1.30
N SER A 115 24.44 -1.70 2.47
CA SER A 115 25.28 -0.89 3.35
C SER A 115 26.63 -1.52 3.70
N GLN A 116 26.68 -2.84 3.89
CA GLN A 116 27.91 -3.60 4.16
C GLN A 116 28.93 -3.63 3.00
N PHE A 117 28.49 -3.25 1.79
CA PHE A 117 29.33 -3.22 0.60
C PHE A 117 29.86 -1.80 0.31
N SER A 118 29.42 -0.77 1.01
CA SER A 118 29.87 0.62 0.82
C SER A 118 30.47 1.21 2.10
N SER A 119 31.17 2.33 1.95
CA SER A 119 31.66 3.12 3.09
C SER A 119 30.49 3.78 3.80
N GLN A 120 30.45 3.66 5.13
CA GLN A 120 29.32 4.05 5.99
C GLN A 120 28.92 5.55 5.94
N ASP A 121 29.73 6.42 5.32
CA ASP A 121 29.54 7.88 5.39
C ASP A 121 29.04 8.53 4.09
N LYS A 122 28.78 7.77 3.01
CA LYS A 122 28.38 8.36 1.72
C LYS A 122 26.90 8.77 1.65
N TRP A 123 26.03 8.13 2.43
CA TRP A 123 24.59 8.34 2.36
C TRP A 123 24.02 8.96 3.63
N ASN A 124 23.39 10.13 3.51
CA ASN A 124 22.64 10.73 4.59
C ASN A 124 21.17 10.27 4.54
N CYS A 125 20.91 9.11 5.14
CA CYS A 125 19.59 8.48 5.20
C CYS A 125 18.52 9.43 5.80
N THR A 126 18.84 10.10 6.92
CA THR A 126 17.92 11.04 7.58
C THR A 126 17.47 12.15 6.64
N LYS A 127 18.41 12.78 5.92
CA LYS A 127 18.12 13.85 4.96
C LYS A 127 17.23 13.36 3.82
N THR A 128 17.50 12.16 3.30
CA THR A 128 16.66 11.54 2.27
C THR A 128 15.23 11.30 2.77
N LEU A 129 15.06 10.72 3.97
CA LEU A 129 13.75 10.45 4.55
C LEU A 129 12.96 11.74 4.82
N GLU A 130 13.59 12.75 5.42
CA GLU A 130 12.96 14.06 5.67
C GLU A 130 12.45 14.68 4.37
N LYS A 131 13.24 14.61 3.30
CA LYS A 131 12.85 15.13 1.99
C LYS A 131 11.67 14.36 1.40
N VAL A 132 11.68 13.03 1.47
CA VAL A 132 10.56 12.21 0.99
C VAL A 132 9.28 12.50 1.77
N LEU A 133 9.35 12.60 3.10
CA LEU A 133 8.19 12.90 3.96
C LEU A 133 7.61 14.28 3.64
N GLN A 134 8.47 15.28 3.39
CA GLN A 134 8.05 16.60 2.95
C GLN A 134 7.28 16.53 1.62
N GLU A 135 7.80 15.81 0.63
CA GLU A 135 7.14 15.65 -0.68
C GLU A 135 5.81 14.87 -0.56
N ALA A 136 5.73 13.90 0.35
CA ALA A 136 4.49 13.21 0.65
C ALA A 136 3.42 14.16 1.23
N TYR A 137 3.81 15.03 2.15
CA TYR A 137 2.92 16.05 2.71
C TYR A 137 2.43 17.04 1.65
N LEU A 138 3.27 17.37 0.67
CA LEU A 138 2.92 18.25 -0.45
C LEU A 138 2.03 17.57 -1.52
N GLY A 139 1.72 16.28 -1.36
CA GLY A 139 0.87 15.55 -2.30
C GLY A 139 1.60 15.08 -3.57
N THR A 140 2.94 15.06 -3.57
CA THR A 140 3.74 14.60 -4.72
C THR A 140 3.46 13.13 -5.06
N PHE A 141 3.15 12.30 -4.07
CA PHE A 141 2.78 10.88 -4.25
C PHE A 141 1.27 10.69 -4.33
N ASN A 142 0.64 11.22 -5.36
CA ASN A 142 -0.82 11.12 -5.58
C ASN A 142 -1.24 9.90 -6.44
N ASN A 143 -0.28 9.15 -6.99
CA ASN A 143 -0.53 7.96 -7.79
C ASN A 143 -0.32 6.70 -6.95
N PRO A 144 -1.26 5.75 -6.91
CA PRO A 144 -1.11 4.51 -6.14
C PRO A 144 0.18 3.71 -6.44
N GLY A 145 0.65 3.75 -7.69
CA GLY A 145 1.89 3.10 -8.10
C GLY A 145 3.15 3.78 -7.58
N THR A 146 3.15 5.10 -7.39
CA THR A 146 4.31 5.79 -6.77
C THR A 146 4.31 5.61 -5.26
N ILE A 147 3.12 5.57 -4.63
CA ILE A 147 2.96 5.24 -3.21
C ILE A 147 3.50 3.83 -2.92
N SER A 148 3.18 2.84 -3.76
CA SER A 148 3.61 1.44 -3.53
C SER A 148 5.13 1.24 -3.61
N GLN A 149 5.86 2.13 -4.29
CA GLN A 149 7.33 2.07 -4.39
C GLN A 149 8.03 2.73 -3.19
N ILE A 150 7.45 3.78 -2.62
CA ILE A 150 8.05 4.53 -1.51
C ILE A 150 7.64 4.02 -0.13
N LEU A 151 6.42 3.49 -0.01
CA LEU A 151 5.85 3.07 1.27
C LEU A 151 6.68 2.01 2.01
N PRO A 152 7.24 0.97 1.36
CA PRO A 152 8.11 0.01 2.06
C PRO A 152 9.27 0.72 2.76
N SER A 153 9.95 1.63 2.05
CA SER A 153 11.09 2.38 2.57
C SER A 153 10.72 3.24 3.79
N LEU A 154 9.57 3.92 3.74
CA LEU A 154 9.05 4.71 4.87
C LEU A 154 8.66 3.85 6.07
N ALA A 155 8.24 2.60 5.83
CA ALA A 155 7.96 1.62 6.88
C ALA A 155 9.22 0.89 7.39
N GLY A 156 10.42 1.26 6.91
CA GLY A 156 11.66 0.56 7.25
C GLY A 156 11.72 -0.86 6.69
N LYS A 157 11.07 -1.09 5.55
CA LYS A 157 10.94 -2.36 4.86
C LYS A 157 11.51 -2.30 3.44
N THR A 158 11.78 -3.47 2.89
CA THR A 158 12.23 -3.69 1.53
C THR A 158 11.39 -4.79 0.88
N TYR A 159 11.51 -4.96 -0.43
CA TYR A 159 10.89 -6.11 -1.09
C TYR A 159 11.40 -7.47 -0.56
N LEU A 160 12.59 -7.53 0.03
CA LEU A 160 13.13 -8.77 0.59
C LEU A 160 12.38 -9.24 1.84
N ASP A 161 11.71 -8.33 2.54
CA ASP A 161 10.88 -8.66 3.72
C ASP A 161 9.65 -9.51 3.39
N VAL A 162 9.26 -9.61 2.11
CA VAL A 162 8.11 -10.42 1.66
C VAL A 162 8.25 -11.90 2.06
N ARG A 163 9.48 -12.43 2.09
CA ARG A 163 9.75 -13.83 2.50
C ARG A 163 9.34 -14.11 3.96
N ASN A 164 9.38 -13.08 4.80
CA ASN A 164 9.09 -13.17 6.23
C ASN A 164 7.76 -12.51 6.58
N LEU A 165 6.87 -12.34 5.59
CA LEU A 165 5.60 -11.68 5.79
C LEU A 165 4.69 -12.59 6.62
N LEU A 166 4.39 -12.14 7.84
CA LEU A 166 3.42 -12.78 8.70
C LEU A 166 2.02 -12.36 8.26
N CYS A 167 1.33 -13.24 7.54
CA CYS A 167 -0.11 -13.10 7.29
C CYS A 167 -0.86 -13.38 8.59
N LEU A 168 -0.92 -12.36 9.46
CA LEU A 168 -1.73 -12.45 10.67
C LEU A 168 -3.20 -12.57 10.23
N PRO A 169 -3.98 -13.49 10.85
CA PRO A 169 -5.41 -13.53 10.60
C PRO A 169 -5.99 -12.16 10.88
N VAL A 170 -6.70 -11.62 9.90
CA VAL A 170 -7.36 -10.32 10.02
C VAL A 170 -8.35 -10.45 11.18
N HIS A 171 -8.05 -9.81 12.31
CA HIS A 171 -8.99 -9.76 13.41
C HIS A 171 -10.13 -8.84 13.01
N LEU A 172 -11.28 -9.43 12.67
CA LEU A 172 -12.44 -8.66 12.29
C LEU A 172 -12.89 -7.80 13.47
N LEU A 173 -13.23 -6.54 13.18
CA LEU A 173 -13.86 -5.64 14.12
C LEU A 173 -15.31 -6.05 14.28
N ARG A 174 -15.71 -6.35 15.50
CA ARG A 174 -17.11 -6.59 15.85
C ARG A 174 -17.78 -5.24 16.11
N VAL A 175 -18.90 -4.96 15.46
CA VAL A 175 -19.66 -3.72 15.66
C VAL A 175 -21.11 -4.07 15.97
N HIS A 176 -21.65 -3.47 17.03
CA HIS A 176 -23.07 -3.57 17.37
C HIS A 176 -23.80 -2.44 16.68
N TYR A 177 -24.70 -2.76 15.77
CA TYR A 177 -25.44 -1.77 14.97
C TYR A 177 -26.94 -1.89 15.26
N THR A 178 -27.56 -0.77 15.66
CA THR A 178 -28.99 -0.72 15.95
C THR A 178 -29.68 0.33 15.09
N ILE A 179 -30.79 -0.03 14.47
CA ILE A 179 -31.67 0.91 13.76
C ILE A 179 -32.91 1.18 14.61
N ILE A 180 -33.26 2.45 14.78
CA ILE A 180 -34.34 2.90 15.67
C ILE A 180 -35.26 3.87 14.92
N ASN A 181 -36.56 3.62 15.00
CA ASN A 181 -37.57 4.57 14.56
C ASN A 181 -38.70 4.64 15.60
N HIS A 182 -38.96 5.83 16.10
CA HIS A 182 -40.10 6.12 16.97
C HIS A 182 -41.00 7.23 16.41
N LEU A 183 -40.69 7.77 15.23
CA LEU A 183 -41.34 8.96 14.68
C LEU A 183 -42.40 8.66 13.63
N VAL A 184 -42.19 7.67 12.77
CA VAL A 184 -43.05 7.40 11.61
C VAL A 184 -43.57 5.97 11.63
N GLY A 185 -44.89 5.79 11.44
CA GLY A 185 -45.50 4.47 11.38
C GLY A 185 -45.45 3.71 12.72
N VAL A 186 -45.35 2.39 12.64
CA VAL A 186 -45.14 1.54 13.82
C VAL A 186 -43.67 1.63 14.21
N GLY A 187 -43.40 2.04 15.46
CA GLY A 187 -42.03 2.16 15.94
C GLY A 187 -41.32 0.81 16.00
N PHE A 188 -40.02 0.82 15.75
CA PHE A 188 -39.17 -0.37 15.74
C PHE A 188 -37.78 -0.07 16.30
N GLU A 189 -37.14 -1.14 16.78
CA GLU A 189 -35.74 -1.18 17.18
C GLU A 189 -35.18 -2.54 16.76
N HIS A 190 -34.22 -2.56 15.83
CA HIS A 190 -33.59 -3.78 15.35
C HIS A 190 -32.08 -3.73 15.60
N PRO A 191 -31.56 -4.57 16.52
CA PRO A 191 -30.13 -4.71 16.74
C PRO A 191 -29.53 -5.83 15.87
N ILE A 192 -28.29 -5.64 15.42
CA ILE A 192 -27.47 -6.67 14.79
C ILE A 192 -26.02 -6.50 15.21
N THR A 193 -25.29 -7.62 15.26
CA THR A 193 -23.83 -7.58 15.42
C THR A 193 -23.20 -8.07 14.13
N VAL A 194 -22.28 -7.28 13.57
CA VAL A 194 -21.57 -7.59 12.34
C VAL A 194 -20.07 -7.57 12.55
N GLU A 195 -19.36 -8.32 11.73
CA GLU A 195 -17.89 -8.39 11.73
C GLU A 195 -17.38 -7.82 10.42
N VAL A 196 -16.52 -6.80 10.49
CA VAL A 196 -15.93 -6.11 9.34
C VAL A 196 -14.40 -6.08 9.43
N PRO A 197 -13.67 -6.00 8.31
CA PRO A 197 -12.22 -5.86 8.36
C PRO A 197 -11.76 -4.60 9.14
N PRO A 198 -10.54 -4.60 9.70
CA PRO A 198 -9.91 -3.40 10.22
C PRO A 198 -9.86 -2.29 9.16
N CYS A 199 -9.95 -1.05 9.61
CA CYS A 199 -9.97 0.16 8.76
C CYS A 199 -11.21 0.30 7.86
N SER A 200 -12.21 -0.58 7.99
CA SER A 200 -13.54 -0.38 7.40
C SER A 200 -14.18 0.91 7.89
N VAL A 201 -15.01 1.49 7.03
CA VAL A 201 -15.84 2.65 7.35
C VAL A 201 -17.23 2.19 7.76
N LEU A 202 -18.01 3.08 8.36
CA LEU A 202 -19.38 2.79 8.82
C LEU A 202 -20.29 2.29 7.69
N LEU A 203 -20.08 2.73 6.45
CA LEU A 203 -20.80 2.21 5.29
C LEU A 203 -20.61 0.69 5.12
N ASP A 204 -19.41 0.15 5.40
CA ASP A 204 -19.16 -1.30 5.34
C ASP A 204 -19.97 -2.06 6.40
N VAL A 205 -20.20 -1.46 7.58
CA VAL A 205 -21.04 -2.02 8.64
C VAL A 205 -22.50 -2.08 8.18
N LEU A 206 -23.00 -1.02 7.52
CA LEU A 206 -24.35 -0.99 6.96
C LEU A 206 -24.51 -2.05 5.87
N GLU A 207 -23.53 -2.21 4.99
CA GLU A 207 -23.53 -3.27 3.99
C GLU A 207 -23.49 -4.67 4.60
N ALA A 208 -22.66 -4.89 5.62
CA ALA A 208 -22.60 -6.17 6.33
C ALA A 208 -23.94 -6.49 7.00
N ALA A 209 -24.60 -5.50 7.61
CA ALA A 209 -25.91 -5.65 8.22
C ALA A 209 -26.98 -5.99 7.18
N LYS A 210 -26.97 -5.30 6.03
CA LYS A 210 -27.87 -5.59 4.90
C LYS A 210 -27.66 -6.99 4.32
N ARG A 211 -26.41 -7.47 4.21
CA ARG A 211 -26.11 -8.84 3.75
C ARG A 211 -26.62 -9.89 4.74
N ALA A 212 -26.53 -9.61 6.04
CA ALA A 212 -26.98 -10.51 7.09
C ALA A 212 -28.51 -10.56 7.22
N ASN A 213 -29.19 -9.41 7.13
CA ASN A 213 -30.65 -9.32 7.15
C ASN A 213 -31.14 -8.16 6.27
N GLN A 214 -31.42 -8.48 5.01
CA GLN A 214 -31.85 -7.49 4.02
C GLN A 214 -33.22 -6.88 4.31
N THR A 215 -34.12 -7.61 4.98
CA THR A 215 -35.47 -7.11 5.27
C THR A 215 -35.42 -5.96 6.28
N GLU A 216 -34.68 -6.12 7.38
CA GLU A 216 -34.56 -5.10 8.43
C GLU A 216 -33.54 -4.01 8.05
N PHE A 217 -32.36 -4.40 7.57
CA PHE A 217 -31.23 -3.48 7.37
C PHE A 217 -31.04 -3.05 5.91
N SER A 218 -32.11 -3.08 5.10
CA SER A 218 -32.08 -2.43 3.78
C SER A 218 -31.86 -0.94 3.95
N PHE A 219 -30.97 -0.36 3.14
CA PHE A 219 -30.74 1.07 3.12
C PHE A 219 -30.48 1.56 1.69
N LYS A 220 -30.62 2.88 1.51
CA LYS A 220 -30.28 3.62 0.29
C LYS A 220 -29.40 4.81 0.63
N THR A 221 -28.51 5.15 -0.29
CA THR A 221 -27.62 6.31 -0.20
C THR A 221 -27.77 7.19 -1.43
N GLU A 222 -27.44 8.47 -1.26
CA GLU A 222 -27.27 9.44 -2.33
C GLU A 222 -25.87 10.05 -2.23
N GLU A 223 -25.20 10.25 -3.36
CA GLU A 223 -23.88 10.87 -3.39
C GLU A 223 -23.99 12.39 -3.27
N THR A 224 -23.20 12.96 -2.36
CA THR A 224 -23.13 14.41 -2.12
C THR A 224 -21.70 14.91 -2.23
N CYS A 225 -21.48 16.22 -2.19
CA CYS A 225 -20.13 16.76 -2.10
C CYS A 225 -19.36 16.37 -0.82
N TRP A 226 -20.05 15.80 0.18
CA TRP A 226 -19.49 15.29 1.42
C TRP A 226 -19.39 13.75 1.46
N GLY A 227 -19.73 13.09 0.36
CA GLY A 227 -19.77 11.63 0.24
C GLY A 227 -21.18 11.04 0.37
N PRO A 228 -21.29 9.72 0.59
CA PRO A 228 -22.57 9.02 0.59
C PRO A 228 -23.41 9.39 1.82
N MET A 229 -24.56 10.00 1.58
CA MET A 229 -25.55 10.33 2.59
C MET A 229 -26.63 9.23 2.63
N VAL A 230 -26.94 8.72 3.81
CA VAL A 230 -28.01 7.71 3.98
C VAL A 230 -29.37 8.40 3.95
N ILE A 231 -30.16 8.10 2.94
CA ILE A 231 -31.48 8.70 2.72
C ILE A 231 -32.62 7.81 3.20
N SER A 232 -32.39 6.49 3.33
CA SER A 232 -33.42 5.57 3.80
C SER A 232 -32.82 4.35 4.48
N ILE A 233 -33.48 3.86 5.53
CA ILE A 233 -33.22 2.59 6.22
C ILE A 233 -34.57 1.92 6.51
N HIS A 234 -34.65 0.60 6.30
CA HIS A 234 -35.87 -0.19 6.49
C HIS A 234 -37.11 0.38 5.75
N GLY A 235 -36.87 0.96 4.56
CA GLY A 235 -37.92 1.57 3.74
C GLY A 235 -38.46 2.91 4.27
N ILE A 236 -37.96 3.43 5.40
CA ILE A 236 -38.30 4.77 5.90
C ILE A 236 -37.31 5.77 5.31
N GLU A 237 -37.83 6.77 4.62
CA GLU A 237 -37.06 7.77 3.88
C GLU A 237 -37.03 9.11 4.63
N ALA A 238 -35.86 9.76 4.61
CA ALA A 238 -35.69 11.12 5.09
C ALA A 238 -36.49 12.10 4.21
N ASN A 239 -37.02 13.17 4.80
CA ASN A 239 -37.85 14.13 4.10
C ASN A 239 -37.53 15.56 4.54
N GLU A 240 -37.09 16.38 3.60
CA GLU A 240 -36.70 17.78 3.86
C GLU A 240 -37.89 18.65 4.31
N ASN A 241 -39.08 18.45 3.75
CA ASN A 241 -40.28 19.22 4.10
C ASN A 241 -40.75 18.89 5.53
N GLU A 242 -40.60 17.63 5.93
CA GLU A 242 -40.94 17.16 7.28
C GLU A 242 -39.78 17.31 8.28
N LYS A 243 -38.62 17.77 7.78
CA LYS A 243 -37.34 17.89 8.48
C LYS A 243 -36.94 16.60 9.20
N THR A 244 -37.11 15.45 8.54
CA THR A 244 -36.75 14.14 9.06
C THR A 244 -35.48 13.61 8.41
N TYR A 245 -34.65 12.90 9.18
CA TYR A 245 -33.38 12.35 8.70
C TYR A 245 -32.92 11.16 9.55
N TRP A 246 -31.95 10.41 9.04
CA TRP A 246 -31.27 9.35 9.79
C TRP A 246 -30.03 9.91 10.48
N GLN A 247 -30.06 9.98 11.81
CA GLN A 247 -28.93 10.41 12.63
C GLN A 247 -28.11 9.20 13.06
N PHE A 248 -26.78 9.29 12.94
CA PHE A 248 -25.86 8.26 13.41
C PHE A 248 -25.19 8.68 14.71
N LEU A 249 -25.05 7.74 15.65
CA LEU A 249 -24.45 7.93 16.95
C LEU A 249 -23.49 6.77 17.28
N SER A 250 -22.49 7.07 18.11
CA SER A 250 -21.74 6.09 18.90
C SER A 250 -22.27 6.12 20.33
N GLY A 251 -23.05 5.09 20.69
CA GLY A 251 -23.89 5.08 21.87
C GLY A 251 -24.93 6.20 21.82
N ASP A 252 -24.75 7.21 22.67
CA ASP A 252 -25.60 8.39 22.80
C ASP A 252 -25.00 9.65 22.14
N LYS A 253 -23.79 9.56 21.58
CA LYS A 253 -23.07 10.71 21.00
C LYS A 253 -23.22 10.76 19.49
N PRO A 254 -23.78 11.83 18.91
CA PRO A 254 -23.83 12.02 17.47
C PRO A 254 -22.43 11.97 16.84
N LEU A 255 -22.34 11.33 15.68
CA LEU A 255 -21.10 11.28 14.91
C LEU A 255 -20.82 12.62 14.23
N ASP A 256 -19.55 12.98 14.11
CA ASP A 256 -19.05 14.18 13.44
C ASP A 256 -18.63 13.94 11.97
N GLN A 257 -18.77 12.70 11.49
CA GLN A 257 -18.40 12.25 10.15
C GLN A 257 -19.53 11.43 9.52
N GLY A 258 -19.62 11.48 8.18
CA GLY A 258 -20.56 10.66 7.42
C GLY A 258 -20.18 9.17 7.38
N VAL A 259 -21.12 8.33 6.96
CA VAL A 259 -20.93 6.86 6.93
C VAL A 259 -19.77 6.41 6.05
N GLY A 260 -19.42 7.17 5.01
CA GLY A 260 -18.29 6.88 4.12
C GLY A 260 -16.91 7.27 4.68
N SER A 261 -16.84 7.93 5.83
CA SER A 261 -15.58 8.41 6.43
C SER A 261 -15.37 7.90 7.86
N TYR A 262 -16.44 7.80 8.64
CA TYR A 262 -16.36 7.35 10.02
C TYR A 262 -15.81 5.93 10.12
N LYS A 263 -14.83 5.70 10.99
CA LYS A 263 -14.18 4.40 11.21
C LYS A 263 -14.56 3.82 12.57
N PRO A 264 -15.43 2.80 12.62
CA PRO A 264 -15.84 2.20 13.89
C PRO A 264 -14.69 1.48 14.60
N SER A 265 -14.75 1.46 15.93
CA SER A 265 -13.87 0.71 16.83
C SER A 265 -14.42 -0.69 17.15
N ASN A 266 -13.55 -1.58 17.63
CA ASN A 266 -13.98 -2.92 18.02
C ASN A 266 -14.94 -2.88 19.23
N ASN A 267 -16.04 -3.62 19.14
CA ASN A 267 -17.20 -3.64 20.04
C ASN A 267 -17.89 -2.28 20.21
N GLU A 268 -17.77 -1.38 19.24
CA GLU A 268 -18.48 -0.11 19.27
C GLU A 268 -19.99 -0.30 19.03
N ASN A 269 -20.79 0.51 19.74
CA ASN A 269 -22.24 0.55 19.61
C ASN A 269 -22.64 1.69 18.68
N ILE A 270 -22.95 1.39 17.43
CA ILE A 270 -23.45 2.34 16.46
C ILE A 270 -24.98 2.32 16.45
N VAL A 271 -25.59 3.49 16.53
CA VAL A 271 -27.05 3.66 16.45
C VAL A 271 -27.39 4.53 15.24
N ALA A 272 -28.29 4.07 14.39
CA ALA A 272 -28.98 4.89 13.40
C ALA A 272 -30.40 5.15 13.89
N ILE A 273 -30.72 6.38 14.28
CA ILE A 273 -32.03 6.77 14.79
C ILE A 273 -32.71 7.76 13.86
N PHE A 274 -33.94 7.45 13.47
CA PHE A 274 -34.76 8.34 12.67
C PHE A 274 -35.22 9.53 13.52
N SER A 275 -34.83 10.73 13.11
CA SER A 275 -34.87 11.95 13.92
C SER A 275 -35.42 13.15 13.15
N LYS A 276 -35.64 14.28 13.86
CA LYS A 276 -36.01 15.58 13.28
C LYS A 276 -34.98 16.67 13.58
N TYR A 277 -34.93 17.70 12.74
CA TYR A 277 -34.13 18.92 12.93
C TYR A 277 -34.92 20.21 12.71
#